data_AF-A0A5C5XW36-F1
#
_entry.id   AF-A0A5C5XW36-F1
#
_cell.length_a   1.000
_cell.length_b   1.000
_cell.length_c   1.000
_cell.angle_alpha   90.00
_cell.angle_beta   90.00
_cell.angle_gamma   90.00
#
_symmetry.space_group_name_H-M   'P 1'
#
loop_
_entity.id
_entity.type
_entity.pdbx_description
1 polymer ?
#
loop_
_entity_poly.entity_id
_entity_poly.type
_entity_poly.pdbx_seq_one_letter_code
_entity_poly.pdbx_strand_id
1 'polypeptide(L)'
;MAKNEIWSTTGWLGLCLVLTTCMGGCSALGLSCTTGNPLTKEAQAVLEQSRIPNGIARENAKTVLPPHRLQPGDAVLIEPVSLDRDLRLPADQTVLADGTIDLGPYGRVVVAGHQLEQAEALIENQIDFQAQSQAESCRRAGRDPEQISGRSDPHQSDACDSIAINVRLLEPVHRFYVLGEVNAPGAYPLSGYETVLDAIVASGGLTSSANPCQILLSRPSEPCDCRVTLPVCYREIVQMGNTASNYQLRPGDRIFVASRSCVDELMFWRARQGCSRCQACNRACPHPEMMPAIGMAPVADTMISPGSTGWLKLSDSPASPDAMLERDSPETPSNSDSLAPSSQDQGTLGDFLSPTEALPASGAASDVDGELEFEPLGTP
;
A
#
# COMPACT_ATOMS: atom_id res chain seq x y z
N MET A 1 47.15 -55.29 -39.50
CA MET A 1 45.91 -54.70 -40.04
C MET A 1 44.73 -55.26 -39.25
N ALA A 2 43.72 -54.42 -38.98
CA ALA A 2 42.45 -54.74 -38.30
C ALA A 2 42.44 -54.76 -36.75
N LYS A 3 42.61 -53.60 -36.10
CA LYS A 3 42.02 -53.26 -34.79
C LYS A 3 41.96 -51.74 -34.71
N ASN A 4 40.94 -51.09 -35.30
CA ASN A 4 40.62 -49.67 -35.04
C ASN A 4 39.26 -49.17 -35.59
N GLU A 5 38.29 -50.05 -35.87
CA GLU A 5 36.99 -49.64 -36.46
C GLU A 5 35.75 -50.02 -35.62
N ILE A 6 35.81 -49.90 -34.29
CA ILE A 6 34.64 -50.20 -33.44
C ILE A 6 34.17 -48.99 -32.61
N TRP A 7 34.92 -47.89 -32.59
CA TRP A 7 34.60 -46.70 -31.77
C TRP A 7 33.88 -45.56 -32.51
N SER A 8 33.61 -45.69 -33.81
CA SER A 8 32.93 -44.65 -34.60
C SER A 8 31.41 -44.87 -34.70
N THR A 9 30.95 -46.13 -34.72
CA THR A 9 29.55 -46.47 -34.98
C THR A 9 28.67 -46.38 -33.72
N THR A 10 29.24 -46.62 -32.53
CA THR A 10 28.53 -46.47 -31.25
C THR A 10 28.29 -45.02 -30.86
N GLY A 11 29.21 -44.11 -31.23
CA GLY A 11 29.03 -42.67 -31.03
C GLY A 11 27.91 -42.08 -31.89
N TRP A 12 27.77 -42.56 -33.13
CA TRP A 12 26.71 -42.10 -34.05
C TRP A 12 25.33 -42.66 -33.71
N LEU A 13 25.25 -43.91 -33.22
CA LEU A 13 24.00 -44.49 -32.70
C LEU A 13 23.53 -43.80 -31.42
N GLY A 14 24.44 -43.43 -30.51
CA GLY A 14 24.12 -42.65 -29.32
C GLY A 14 23.66 -41.23 -29.65
N LEU A 15 24.31 -40.56 -30.61
CA LEU A 15 23.92 -39.22 -31.07
C LEU A 15 22.57 -39.25 -31.81
N CYS A 16 22.32 -40.26 -32.65
CA CYS A 16 21.03 -40.44 -33.34
C CYS A 16 19.90 -40.74 -32.36
N LEU A 17 20.12 -41.55 -31.31
CA LEU A 17 19.09 -41.83 -30.30
C LEU A 17 18.64 -40.55 -29.58
N VAL A 18 19.60 -39.68 -29.22
CA VAL A 18 19.35 -38.37 -28.58
C VAL A 18 18.65 -37.41 -29.55
N LEU A 19 19.05 -37.38 -30.83
CA LEU A 19 18.39 -36.56 -31.86
C LEU A 19 16.97 -37.04 -32.20
N THR A 20 16.70 -38.35 -32.17
CA THR A 20 15.34 -38.89 -32.40
C THR A 20 14.40 -38.64 -31.21
N THR A 21 14.92 -38.55 -29.97
CA THR A 21 14.11 -38.13 -28.82
C THR A 21 13.80 -36.63 -28.80
N CYS A 22 14.55 -35.81 -29.54
CA CYS A 22 14.25 -34.37 -29.67
C CYS A 22 13.14 -34.06 -30.68
N MET A 23 12.77 -35.00 -31.57
CA MET A 23 11.64 -34.83 -32.49
C MET A 23 10.31 -35.37 -31.92
N GLY A 24 10.35 -36.12 -30.82
CA GLY A 24 9.18 -36.36 -29.99
C GLY A 24 8.82 -35.06 -29.30
N GLY A 25 7.81 -34.36 -29.82
CA GLY A 25 7.39 -33.06 -29.31
C GLY A 25 7.31 -33.05 -27.78
N CYS A 26 7.81 -31.97 -27.16
CA CYS A 26 7.96 -31.81 -25.70
C CYS A 26 6.69 -32.17 -24.89
N SER A 27 5.52 -32.14 -25.52
CA SER A 27 4.24 -32.60 -24.99
C SER A 27 4.23 -34.07 -24.54
N ALA A 28 4.95 -34.98 -25.22
CA ALA A 28 4.99 -36.40 -24.85
C ALA A 28 5.78 -36.68 -23.56
N LEU A 29 6.66 -35.75 -23.17
CA LEU A 29 7.45 -35.83 -21.94
C LEU A 29 6.82 -35.02 -20.79
N GLY A 30 5.64 -34.43 -20.99
CA GLY A 30 4.99 -33.57 -20.01
C GLY A 30 5.77 -32.28 -19.71
N LEU A 31 6.64 -31.85 -20.62
CA LEU A 31 7.45 -30.63 -20.47
C LEU A 31 6.68 -29.42 -20.99
N SER A 32 6.52 -28.40 -20.15
CA SER A 32 5.78 -27.17 -20.43
C SER A 32 6.64 -26.12 -21.14
N CYS A 33 7.39 -26.51 -22.17
CA CYS A 33 8.39 -25.64 -22.81
C CYS A 33 7.80 -24.44 -23.57
N THR A 34 6.47 -24.32 -23.73
CA THR A 34 5.83 -23.26 -24.53
C THR A 34 4.60 -22.58 -23.91
N THR A 35 4.10 -23.07 -22.76
CA THR A 35 2.79 -22.66 -22.21
C THR A 35 2.85 -21.96 -20.85
N GLY A 36 4.06 -21.64 -20.37
CA GLY A 36 4.25 -20.99 -19.08
C GLY A 36 4.23 -19.46 -19.14
N ASN A 37 4.13 -18.82 -17.98
CA ASN A 37 4.32 -17.39 -17.79
C ASN A 37 5.76 -17.10 -17.30
N PRO A 38 6.76 -16.96 -18.20
CA PRO A 38 8.11 -16.64 -17.79
C PRO A 38 8.22 -15.19 -17.35
N LEU A 39 9.22 -14.92 -16.53
CA LEU A 39 9.60 -13.55 -16.18
C LEU A 39 10.20 -12.84 -17.41
N THR A 40 9.93 -11.53 -17.57
CA THR A 40 10.61 -10.76 -18.62
C THR A 40 12.10 -10.64 -18.30
N LYS A 41 12.94 -10.38 -19.31
CA LYS A 41 14.39 -10.26 -19.11
C LYS A 41 14.74 -9.09 -18.18
N GLU A 42 13.99 -8.00 -18.29
CA GLU A 42 14.14 -6.81 -17.47
C GLU A 42 13.76 -7.12 -16.02
N ALA A 43 12.63 -7.79 -15.81
CA ALA A 43 12.18 -8.20 -14.47
C ALA A 43 13.15 -9.22 -13.86
N GLN A 44 13.70 -10.14 -14.65
CA GLN A 44 14.72 -11.07 -14.19
C GLN A 44 16.01 -10.35 -13.80
N ALA A 45 16.49 -9.39 -14.59
CA ALA A 45 17.68 -8.61 -14.28
C ALA A 45 17.51 -7.81 -12.97
N VAL A 46 16.36 -7.17 -12.80
CA VAL A 46 16.03 -6.45 -11.54
C VAL A 46 15.99 -7.43 -10.37
N LEU A 47 15.37 -8.59 -10.56
CA LEU A 47 15.23 -9.64 -9.54
C LEU A 47 16.59 -10.25 -9.12
N GLU A 48 17.53 -10.38 -10.05
CA GLU A 48 18.90 -10.86 -9.80
C GLU A 48 19.77 -9.81 -9.08
N GLN A 49 19.57 -8.52 -9.39
CA GLN A 49 20.25 -7.42 -8.70
C GLN A 49 19.66 -7.14 -7.31
N SER A 50 18.36 -7.41 -7.12
CA SER A 50 17.67 -7.18 -5.86
C SER A 50 18.21 -8.09 -4.75
N ARG A 51 18.71 -7.47 -3.67
CA ARG A 51 18.99 -8.15 -2.39
C ARG A 51 17.79 -7.99 -1.48
N ILE A 52 17.64 -8.91 -0.51
CA ILE A 52 16.61 -8.80 0.53
C ILE A 52 16.90 -7.52 1.35
N PRO A 53 16.07 -6.46 1.24
CA PRO A 53 16.34 -5.18 1.90
C PRO A 53 15.98 -5.25 3.38
N ASN A 54 16.82 -4.69 4.25
CA ASN A 54 16.54 -4.55 5.68
C ASN A 54 15.61 -3.37 5.96
N GLY A 55 14.87 -3.42 7.08
CA GLY A 55 13.98 -2.31 7.50
C GLY A 55 12.62 -2.25 6.79
N ILE A 56 12.28 -3.23 5.96
CA ILE A 56 10.92 -3.40 5.44
C ILE A 56 10.11 -4.26 6.41
N ALA A 57 8.82 -3.95 6.56
CA ALA A 57 7.89 -4.73 7.38
C ALA A 57 7.78 -6.19 6.87
N ARG A 58 7.88 -7.13 7.80
CA ARG A 58 7.91 -8.59 7.55
C ARG A 58 7.07 -9.31 8.60
N GLU A 59 6.91 -10.61 8.46
CA GLU A 59 6.15 -11.46 9.39
C GLU A 59 6.48 -11.21 10.89
N ASN A 60 7.76 -11.11 11.24
CA ASN A 60 8.22 -10.91 12.62
C ASN A 60 8.32 -9.43 13.05
N ALA A 61 8.05 -8.49 12.14
CA ALA A 61 8.14 -7.05 12.36
C ALA A 61 7.09 -6.34 11.48
N LYS A 62 5.82 -6.64 11.74
CA LYS A 62 4.69 -6.04 11.03
C LYS A 62 4.47 -4.60 11.50
N THR A 63 4.02 -3.74 10.60
CA THR A 63 3.68 -2.35 10.86
C THR A 63 2.19 -2.12 10.61
N VAL A 64 1.56 -1.23 11.36
CA VAL A 64 0.17 -0.81 11.07
C VAL A 64 0.15 -0.10 9.70
N LEU A 65 -0.87 -0.38 8.89
CA LEU A 65 -1.08 0.36 7.64
C LEU A 65 -1.46 1.82 7.94
N PRO A 66 -1.10 2.77 7.08
CA PRO A 66 -1.52 4.16 7.25
C PRO A 66 -3.06 4.27 7.23
N PRO A 67 -3.63 5.32 7.84
CA PRO A 67 -5.08 5.52 7.88
C PRO A 67 -5.70 5.50 6.47
N HIS A 68 -6.76 4.72 6.31
CA HIS A 68 -7.46 4.58 5.03
C HIS A 68 -8.17 5.87 4.64
N ARG A 69 -8.14 6.20 3.35
CA ARG A 69 -8.92 7.27 2.74
C ARG A 69 -10.00 6.64 1.91
N LEU A 70 -11.25 7.08 2.06
CA LEU A 70 -12.38 6.52 1.34
C LEU A 70 -12.15 6.59 -0.17
N GLN A 71 -12.41 5.48 -0.85
CA GLN A 71 -12.28 5.31 -2.29
C GLN A 71 -13.63 4.89 -2.89
N PRO A 72 -13.87 5.17 -4.18
CA PRO A 72 -15.00 4.61 -4.89
C PRO A 72 -15.08 3.09 -4.74
N GLY A 73 -16.26 2.60 -4.38
CA GLY A 73 -16.53 1.19 -4.09
C GLY A 73 -16.44 0.79 -2.62
N ASP A 74 -15.90 1.64 -1.73
CA ASP A 74 -15.91 1.37 -0.30
C ASP A 74 -17.35 1.37 0.23
N ALA A 75 -17.65 0.43 1.13
CA ALA A 75 -18.93 0.37 1.82
C ALA A 75 -18.80 0.97 3.22
N VAL A 76 -19.63 1.97 3.52
CA VAL A 76 -19.71 2.64 4.83
C VAL A 76 -21.09 2.47 5.43
N LEU A 77 -21.13 2.26 6.74
CA LEU A 77 -22.36 2.26 7.53
C LEU A 77 -22.47 3.59 8.25
N ILE A 78 -23.62 4.24 8.12
CA ILE A 78 -23.91 5.54 8.72
C ILE A 78 -25.00 5.30 9.77
N GLU A 79 -24.66 5.48 11.04
CA GLU A 79 -25.57 5.24 12.18
C GLU A 79 -25.79 6.56 12.93
N PRO A 80 -27.04 7.01 13.14
CA PRO A 80 -27.29 8.16 14.01
C PRO A 80 -26.97 7.79 15.47
N VAL A 81 -26.28 8.69 16.18
CA VAL A 81 -25.93 8.49 17.59
C VAL A 81 -27.14 8.74 18.50
N SER A 82 -27.94 9.75 18.17
CA SER A 82 -29.16 10.09 18.91
C SER A 82 -30.38 9.43 18.26
N LEU A 83 -30.92 8.41 18.93
CA LEU A 83 -32.13 7.68 18.49
C LEU A 83 -33.43 8.49 18.64
N ASP A 84 -33.37 9.64 19.31
CA ASP A 84 -34.53 10.49 19.60
C ASP A 84 -35.00 11.29 18.37
N ARG A 85 -34.20 11.33 17.28
CA ARG A 85 -34.58 11.94 16.00
C ARG A 85 -35.03 10.87 15.01
N ASP A 86 -36.12 11.14 14.29
CA ASP A 86 -36.59 10.36 13.14
C ASP A 86 -35.67 10.56 11.91
N LEU A 87 -34.35 10.34 12.06
CA LEU A 87 -33.39 10.46 10.98
C LEU A 87 -33.47 9.19 10.11
N ARG A 88 -34.07 9.33 8.92
CA ARG A 88 -34.17 8.24 7.95
C ARG A 88 -32.99 8.28 6.99
N LEU A 89 -31.86 7.75 7.43
CA LEU A 89 -30.74 7.49 6.55
C LEU A 89 -30.89 6.12 5.91
N PRO A 90 -30.53 5.96 4.63
CA PRO A 90 -30.35 4.63 4.09
C PRO A 90 -29.19 3.97 4.85
N ALA A 91 -29.36 2.71 5.24
CA ALA A 91 -28.27 1.91 5.78
C ALA A 91 -27.17 1.71 4.70
N ASP A 92 -26.04 1.11 5.08
CA ASP A 92 -25.02 0.57 4.15
C ASP A 92 -24.88 1.30 2.80
N GLN A 93 -24.10 2.37 2.80
CA GLN A 93 -23.86 3.18 1.61
C GLN A 93 -22.54 2.80 0.94
N THR A 94 -22.55 2.74 -0.39
CA THR A 94 -21.32 2.56 -1.16
C THR A 94 -20.88 3.90 -1.74
N VAL A 95 -19.58 4.17 -1.69
CA VAL A 95 -19.01 5.37 -2.33
C VAL A 95 -19.12 5.19 -3.85
N LEU A 96 -19.84 6.07 -4.52
CA LEU A 96 -20.06 6.02 -5.95
C LEU A 96 -18.78 6.36 -6.75
N ALA A 97 -18.82 6.12 -8.06
CA ALA A 97 -17.70 6.42 -8.97
C ALA A 97 -17.34 7.91 -9.05
N ASP A 98 -18.29 8.81 -8.75
CA ASP A 98 -18.07 10.26 -8.62
C ASP A 98 -17.51 10.66 -7.24
N GLY A 99 -17.28 9.67 -6.36
CA GLY A 99 -16.78 9.88 -5.01
C GLY A 99 -17.84 10.34 -4.01
N THR A 100 -19.12 10.33 -4.40
CA THR A 100 -20.24 10.74 -3.53
C THR A 100 -20.92 9.58 -2.84
N ILE A 101 -21.59 9.87 -1.72
CA ILE A 101 -22.56 8.99 -1.07
C ILE A 101 -23.95 9.63 -1.17
N ASP A 102 -24.98 8.80 -1.33
CA ASP A 102 -26.38 9.21 -1.28
C ASP A 102 -26.92 9.13 0.16
N LEU A 103 -27.33 10.28 0.70
CA LEU A 103 -27.94 10.39 2.02
C LEU A 103 -29.48 10.43 1.91
N GLY A 104 -30.05 10.09 0.76
CA GLY A 104 -31.47 10.09 0.50
C GLY A 104 -32.05 11.52 0.52
N PRO A 105 -32.97 11.85 1.45
CA PRO A 105 -33.61 13.17 1.50
C PRO A 105 -32.62 14.31 1.80
N TYR A 106 -31.42 14.02 2.30
CA TYR A 106 -30.38 15.00 2.61
C TYR A 106 -29.39 15.22 1.44
N GLY A 107 -29.67 14.64 0.27
CA GLY A 107 -28.87 14.83 -0.94
C GLY A 107 -27.60 13.99 -0.95
N ARG A 108 -26.59 14.45 -1.70
CA ARG A 108 -25.33 13.73 -1.90
C ARG A 108 -24.14 14.53 -1.38
N VAL A 109 -23.14 13.85 -0.84
CA VAL A 109 -21.91 14.45 -0.31
C VAL A 109 -20.68 13.73 -0.86
N VAL A 110 -19.65 14.49 -1.24
CA VAL A 110 -18.37 13.95 -1.70
C VAL A 110 -17.55 13.54 -0.48
N VAL A 111 -17.19 12.25 -0.40
CA VAL A 111 -16.39 11.70 0.71
C VAL A 111 -15.08 11.06 0.23
N ALA A 112 -14.96 10.80 -1.07
CA ALA A 112 -13.75 10.17 -1.61
C ALA A 112 -12.52 11.04 -1.36
N GLY A 113 -11.41 10.40 -0.96
CA GLY A 113 -10.17 11.05 -0.58
C GLY A 113 -10.11 11.52 0.87
N HIS A 114 -11.23 11.54 1.61
CA HIS A 114 -11.28 11.88 3.02
C HIS A 114 -11.08 10.66 3.93
N GLN A 115 -10.57 10.88 5.14
CA GLN A 115 -10.55 9.88 6.21
C GLN A 115 -11.94 9.72 6.81
N LEU A 116 -12.18 8.66 7.59
CA LEU A 116 -13.49 8.39 8.19
C LEU A 116 -13.98 9.55 9.05
N GLU A 117 -13.08 10.13 9.87
CA GLU A 117 -13.39 11.23 10.78
C GLU A 117 -13.73 12.52 10.00
N GLN A 118 -13.06 12.74 8.87
CA GLN A 118 -13.35 13.87 8.00
C GLN A 118 -14.67 13.67 7.25
N ALA A 119 -14.95 12.45 6.80
CA ALA A 119 -16.18 12.10 6.12
C ALA A 119 -17.39 12.23 7.05
N GLU A 120 -17.27 11.81 8.30
CA GLU A 120 -18.27 12.02 9.36
C GLU A 120 -18.65 13.49 9.47
N ALA A 121 -17.67 14.38 9.65
CA ALA A 121 -17.91 15.82 9.74
C ALA A 121 -18.56 16.41 8.48
N LEU A 122 -18.19 15.93 7.27
CA LEU A 122 -18.81 16.38 6.03
C LEU A 122 -20.27 15.94 5.91
N ILE A 123 -20.58 14.71 6.32
CA ILE A 123 -21.93 14.16 6.31
C ILE A 123 -22.82 14.89 7.32
N GLU A 124 -22.32 15.11 8.54
CA GLU A 124 -23.04 15.86 9.58
C GLU A 124 -23.41 17.27 9.11
N ASN A 125 -22.42 18.03 8.61
CA ASN A 125 -22.66 19.38 8.09
C ASN A 125 -23.69 19.42 6.95
N GLN A 126 -23.65 18.43 6.05
CA GLN A 126 -24.59 18.34 4.94
C GLN A 126 -26.02 18.07 5.42
N ILE A 127 -26.19 17.16 6.38
CA ILE A 127 -27.50 16.80 6.92
C ILE A 127 -28.08 17.99 7.68
N ASP A 128 -27.28 18.67 8.50
CA ASP A 128 -27.68 19.88 9.21
C ASP A 128 -28.16 20.98 8.24
N PHE A 129 -27.37 21.25 7.19
CA PHE A 129 -27.72 22.26 6.19
C PHE A 129 -29.04 21.95 5.47
N GLN A 130 -29.25 20.69 5.08
CA GLN A 130 -30.47 20.27 4.37
C GLN A 130 -31.69 20.19 5.28
N ALA A 131 -31.52 19.75 6.54
CA ALA A 131 -32.60 19.71 7.51
C ALA A 131 -33.16 21.12 7.77
N GLN A 132 -32.27 22.11 7.90
CA GLN A 132 -32.66 23.52 8.09
C GLN A 132 -33.37 24.08 6.86
N SER A 133 -32.82 23.86 5.65
CA SER A 133 -33.40 24.36 4.41
C SER A 133 -34.81 23.80 4.15
N GLN A 134 -35.02 22.52 4.46
CA GLN A 134 -36.33 21.86 4.36
C GLN A 134 -37.32 22.38 5.40
N ALA A 135 -36.87 22.56 6.65
CA ALA A 135 -37.71 23.13 7.71
C ALA A 135 -38.20 24.55 7.36
N GLU A 136 -37.31 25.39 6.84
CA GLU A 136 -37.69 26.73 6.37
C GLU A 136 -38.65 26.69 5.18
N SER A 137 -38.40 25.78 4.23
CA SER A 137 -39.26 25.63 3.05
C SER A 137 -40.66 25.19 3.44
N CYS A 138 -40.79 24.26 4.39
CA CYS A 138 -42.07 23.84 4.97
C CYS A 138 -42.77 24.98 5.70
N ARG A 139 -42.03 25.77 6.49
CA ARG A 139 -42.56 26.96 7.19
C ARG A 139 -43.10 28.00 6.21
N ARG A 140 -42.39 28.25 5.09
CA ARG A 140 -42.84 29.15 4.02
C ARG A 140 -44.03 28.60 3.24
N ALA A 141 -44.14 27.27 3.09
CA ALA A 141 -45.23 26.63 2.38
C ALA A 141 -46.58 26.62 3.14
N GLY A 142 -46.66 27.23 4.33
CA GLY A 142 -47.92 27.47 5.04
C GLY A 142 -48.60 26.21 5.58
N ARG A 143 -47.83 25.15 5.82
CA ARG A 143 -48.31 23.95 6.51
C ARG A 143 -47.94 24.05 7.97
N ASP A 144 -48.65 24.90 8.72
CA ASP A 144 -48.51 24.98 10.17
C ASP A 144 -48.90 23.62 10.77
N PRO A 145 -48.00 22.90 11.47
CA PRO A 145 -48.37 21.69 12.22
C PRO A 145 -49.09 22.03 13.54
N GLU A 146 -49.50 23.28 13.76
CA GLU A 146 -49.82 23.77 15.10
C GLU A 146 -51.16 24.50 15.16
N GLN A 147 -52.23 23.75 14.89
CA GLN A 147 -53.54 24.00 15.52
C GLN A 147 -54.18 22.68 15.99
N ILE A 148 -53.46 21.90 16.80
CA ILE A 148 -54.10 20.96 17.73
C ILE A 148 -53.50 21.18 19.13
N SER A 149 -54.07 22.18 19.80
CA SER A 149 -54.21 22.33 21.24
C SER A 149 -53.02 21.97 22.17
N GLY A 150 -52.37 23.03 22.65
CA GLY A 150 -52.37 23.32 24.10
C GLY A 150 -51.27 22.66 24.94
N ARG A 151 -50.37 23.53 25.42
CA ARG A 151 -49.37 23.34 26.48
C ARG A 151 -47.99 22.86 26.01
N SER A 152 -47.21 23.80 25.50
CA SER A 152 -45.75 23.74 25.59
C SER A 152 -45.29 24.87 26.50
N ASP A 153 -44.85 24.49 27.71
CA ASP A 153 -44.09 25.37 28.59
C ASP A 153 -42.76 25.73 27.89
N PRO A 154 -42.26 26.98 27.97
CA PRO A 154 -40.97 27.37 27.39
C PRO A 154 -39.84 26.89 28.30
N HIS A 155 -39.71 25.58 28.49
CA HIS A 155 -38.53 25.00 29.12
C HIS A 155 -37.42 24.91 28.07
N GLN A 156 -36.72 26.03 27.94
CA GLN A 156 -35.29 26.16 27.74
C GLN A 156 -34.49 24.82 27.72
N SER A 157 -34.47 24.12 26.59
CA SER A 157 -33.38 23.22 26.19
C SER A 157 -33.28 22.98 24.68
N ASP A 158 -33.91 23.77 23.81
CA ASP A 158 -33.77 23.64 22.34
C ASP A 158 -32.47 24.30 21.80
N ALA A 159 -31.52 24.56 22.69
CA ALA A 159 -30.20 25.03 22.34
C ALA A 159 -29.38 23.84 21.82
N CYS A 160 -29.23 23.78 20.49
CA CYS A 160 -28.17 23.06 19.80
C CYS A 160 -28.16 21.54 20.01
N ASP A 161 -29.24 20.87 19.66
CA ASP A 161 -29.18 19.42 19.45
C ASP A 161 -28.49 19.18 18.08
N SER A 162 -27.16 19.07 18.10
CA SER A 162 -26.32 18.81 16.93
C SER A 162 -26.55 17.38 16.45
N ILE A 163 -26.73 17.19 15.14
CA ILE A 163 -26.87 15.85 14.57
C ILE A 163 -25.52 15.14 14.69
N ALA A 164 -25.41 14.20 15.61
CA ALA A 164 -24.24 13.35 15.79
C ALA A 164 -24.43 12.03 15.03
N ILE A 165 -23.45 11.70 14.20
CA ILE A 165 -23.48 10.50 13.33
C ILE A 165 -22.20 9.71 13.53
N ASN A 166 -22.30 8.39 13.49
CA ASN A 166 -21.15 7.51 13.46
C ASN A 166 -20.98 6.91 12.06
N VAL A 167 -19.79 7.06 11.47
CA VAL A 167 -19.45 6.46 10.17
C VAL A 167 -18.46 5.31 10.38
N ARG A 168 -18.83 4.12 9.91
CA ARG A 168 -18.02 2.90 10.05
C ARG A 168 -17.71 2.31 8.69
N LEU A 169 -16.44 2.01 8.44
CA LEU A 169 -16.04 1.27 7.24
C LEU A 169 -16.41 -0.21 7.41
N LEU A 170 -17.20 -0.75 6.49
CA LEU A 170 -17.58 -2.17 6.49
C LEU A 170 -16.59 -3.00 5.68
N GLU A 171 -16.37 -2.62 4.42
CA GLU A 171 -15.52 -3.36 3.49
C GLU A 171 -14.56 -2.39 2.78
N PRO A 172 -13.27 -2.36 3.14
CA PRO A 172 -12.27 -1.59 2.41
C PRO A 172 -12.00 -2.21 1.04
N VAL A 173 -11.85 -1.39 0.00
CA VAL A 173 -11.50 -1.82 -1.36
C VAL A 173 -10.00 -2.17 -1.51
N HIS A 174 -9.24 -2.22 -0.41
CA HIS A 174 -7.83 -2.62 -0.45
C HIS A 174 -7.67 -4.04 -1.00
N ARG A 175 -6.91 -4.14 -2.09
CA ARG A 175 -6.64 -5.39 -2.78
C ARG A 175 -5.15 -5.56 -3.06
N PHE A 176 -4.70 -6.79 -3.03
CA PHE A 176 -3.42 -7.21 -3.62
C PHE A 176 -3.68 -8.20 -4.75
N TYR A 177 -2.70 -8.39 -5.62
CA TYR A 177 -2.83 -9.23 -6.81
C TYR A 177 -1.82 -10.38 -6.76
N VAL A 178 -2.29 -11.60 -7.02
CA VAL A 178 -1.43 -12.79 -7.17
C VAL A 178 -1.58 -13.30 -8.59
N LEU A 179 -0.47 -13.36 -9.32
CA LEU A 179 -0.41 -13.62 -10.75
C LEU A 179 0.63 -14.69 -11.09
N GLY A 180 0.48 -15.30 -12.27
CA GLY A 180 1.39 -16.32 -12.78
C GLY A 180 1.01 -17.73 -12.32
N GLU A 181 2.01 -18.55 -12.02
CA GLU A 181 1.86 -19.99 -11.74
C GLU A 181 1.39 -20.30 -10.31
N VAL A 182 0.15 -19.92 -10.02
CA VAL A 182 -0.59 -20.27 -8.78
C VAL A 182 -1.91 -20.97 -9.13
N ASN A 183 -2.50 -21.68 -8.16
CA ASN A 183 -3.73 -22.45 -8.43
C ASN A 183 -4.94 -21.54 -8.72
N ALA A 184 -5.02 -20.37 -8.10
CA ALA A 184 -6.06 -19.37 -8.33
C ALA A 184 -5.43 -17.96 -8.49
N PRO A 185 -5.01 -17.57 -9.70
CA PRO A 185 -4.54 -16.20 -9.94
C PRO A 185 -5.72 -15.22 -9.86
N GLY A 186 -5.53 -14.06 -9.24
CA GLY A 186 -6.61 -13.10 -9.04
C GLY A 186 -6.28 -11.96 -8.09
N ALA A 187 -7.30 -11.16 -7.81
CA ALA A 187 -7.28 -10.09 -6.81
C ALA A 187 -7.86 -10.60 -5.49
N TYR A 188 -7.22 -10.23 -4.38
CA TYR A 188 -7.60 -10.68 -3.04
C TYR A 188 -7.76 -9.47 -2.11
N PRO A 189 -8.72 -9.50 -1.17
CA PRO A 189 -8.90 -8.44 -0.19
C PRO A 189 -7.72 -8.37 0.79
N LEU A 190 -7.37 -7.17 1.25
CA LEU A 190 -6.31 -6.92 2.21
C LEU A 190 -6.89 -6.32 3.49
N SER A 191 -6.76 -7.03 4.61
CA SER A 191 -7.23 -6.60 5.93
C SER A 191 -6.17 -5.80 6.69
N GLY A 192 -4.88 -6.06 6.46
CA GLY A 192 -3.77 -5.19 6.83
C GLY A 192 -2.48 -5.89 7.27
N TYR A 193 -2.54 -7.12 7.77
CA TYR A 193 -1.37 -7.85 8.30
C TYR A 193 -0.98 -9.08 7.49
N GLU A 194 -1.56 -9.25 6.30
CA GLU A 194 -1.25 -10.31 5.38
C GLU A 194 0.21 -10.18 4.89
N THR A 195 0.84 -11.34 4.74
CA THR A 195 2.20 -11.49 4.22
C THR A 195 2.19 -12.13 2.84
N VAL A 196 3.35 -12.15 2.17
CA VAL A 196 3.52 -12.83 0.88
C VAL A 196 3.12 -14.31 0.98
N LEU A 197 3.46 -14.99 2.08
CA LEU A 197 3.05 -16.38 2.29
C LEU A 197 1.53 -16.52 2.37
N ASP A 198 0.86 -15.64 3.13
CA ASP A 198 -0.60 -15.65 3.27
C ASP A 198 -1.29 -15.49 1.91
N ALA A 199 -0.77 -14.60 1.06
CA ALA A 199 -1.27 -14.41 -0.31
C ALA A 199 -1.09 -15.66 -1.19
N ILE A 200 0.07 -16.32 -1.14
CA ILE A 200 0.30 -17.55 -1.91
C ILE A 200 -0.65 -18.65 -1.43
N VAL A 201 -0.86 -18.78 -0.12
CA VAL A 201 -1.80 -19.76 0.46
C VAL A 201 -3.25 -19.43 0.07
N ALA A 202 -3.65 -18.16 0.14
CA ALA A 202 -4.98 -17.71 -0.29
C ALA A 202 -5.24 -17.99 -1.77
N SER A 203 -4.20 -17.93 -2.61
CA SER A 203 -4.25 -18.32 -4.02
C SER A 203 -4.27 -19.84 -4.29
N GLY A 204 -4.41 -20.65 -3.24
CA GLY A 204 -4.42 -22.11 -3.31
C GLY A 204 -3.02 -22.74 -3.41
N GLY A 205 -1.96 -21.96 -3.25
CA GLY A 205 -0.57 -22.42 -3.37
C GLY A 205 -0.01 -22.37 -4.80
N LEU A 206 1.27 -22.74 -4.92
CA LEU A 206 1.99 -22.79 -6.20
C LEU A 206 1.53 -23.99 -7.04
N THR A 207 1.49 -23.84 -8.37
CA THR A 207 1.25 -24.97 -9.28
C THR A 207 2.49 -25.88 -9.38
N SER A 208 2.35 -27.06 -9.98
CA SER A 208 3.48 -27.96 -10.28
C SER A 208 4.49 -27.35 -11.26
N SER A 209 4.03 -26.46 -12.13
CA SER A 209 4.85 -25.75 -13.13
C SER A 209 5.50 -24.48 -12.59
N ALA A 210 5.20 -24.07 -11.35
CA ALA A 210 5.76 -22.88 -10.73
C ALA A 210 7.26 -23.01 -10.42
N ASN A 211 7.99 -21.91 -10.58
CA ASN A 211 9.37 -21.80 -10.16
C ASN A 211 9.46 -21.14 -8.76
N PRO A 212 9.73 -21.90 -7.68
CA PRO A 212 9.78 -21.36 -6.32
C PRO A 212 10.98 -20.43 -6.07
N CYS A 213 11.94 -20.34 -7.00
CA CYS A 213 13.07 -19.42 -6.93
C CYS A 213 12.84 -18.12 -7.71
N GLN A 214 11.82 -18.06 -8.56
CA GLN A 214 11.48 -16.90 -9.38
C GLN A 214 10.11 -16.36 -8.98
N ILE A 215 10.03 -15.91 -7.74
CA ILE A 215 8.88 -15.20 -7.21
C ILE A 215 9.32 -13.78 -6.86
N LEU A 216 8.54 -12.80 -7.30
CA LEU A 216 8.76 -11.39 -6.99
C LEU A 216 7.50 -10.74 -6.44
N LEU A 217 7.72 -9.79 -5.54
CA LEU A 217 6.72 -8.85 -5.06
C LEU A 217 7.04 -7.49 -5.70
N SER A 218 6.17 -7.01 -6.58
CA SER A 218 6.25 -5.70 -7.19
C SER A 218 5.32 -4.74 -6.46
N ARG A 219 5.90 -3.67 -5.91
CA ARG A 219 5.13 -2.58 -5.32
C ARG A 219 4.92 -1.48 -6.38
N PRO A 220 3.69 -1.02 -6.61
CA PRO A 220 3.44 0.05 -7.56
C PRO A 220 4.20 1.33 -7.15
N SER A 221 4.88 1.92 -8.13
CA SER A 221 5.61 3.18 -8.01
C SER A 221 5.16 4.12 -9.14
N GLU A 222 5.35 5.42 -8.93
CA GLU A 222 5.08 6.43 -9.96
C GLU A 222 5.89 6.18 -11.24
N PRO A 223 5.40 6.65 -12.41
CA PRO A 223 6.17 6.55 -13.64
C PRO A 223 7.53 7.26 -13.46
N CYS A 224 8.60 6.61 -13.96
CA CYS A 224 9.99 7.09 -13.86
C CYS A 224 10.65 7.07 -12.47
N ASP A 225 9.94 6.62 -11.42
CA ASP A 225 10.55 6.40 -10.10
C ASP A 225 11.21 5.00 -10.00
N CYS A 226 12.04 4.81 -8.96
CA CYS A 226 12.70 3.54 -8.65
C CYS A 226 11.68 2.40 -8.51
N ARG A 227 11.77 1.40 -9.38
CA ARG A 227 10.89 0.21 -9.32
C ARG A 227 11.23 -0.64 -8.10
N VAL A 228 10.30 -0.73 -7.14
CA VAL A 228 10.45 -1.57 -5.96
C VAL A 228 10.02 -3.00 -6.31
N THR A 229 10.99 -3.84 -6.65
CA THR A 229 10.81 -5.28 -6.89
C THR A 229 11.57 -6.06 -5.83
N LEU A 230 10.83 -6.79 -5.00
CA LEU A 230 11.36 -7.51 -3.86
C LEU A 230 11.43 -9.01 -4.17
N PRO A 231 12.59 -9.66 -3.95
CA PRO A 231 12.75 -11.08 -4.16
C PRO A 231 12.09 -11.90 -3.06
N VAL A 232 11.34 -12.93 -3.43
CA VAL A 232 10.70 -13.85 -2.46
C VAL A 232 11.41 -15.21 -2.50
N CYS A 233 11.86 -15.69 -1.34
CA CYS A 233 12.54 -16.98 -1.19
C CYS A 233 11.59 -18.02 -0.56
N TYR A 234 10.63 -18.51 -1.36
CA TYR A 234 9.52 -19.34 -0.88
C TYR A 234 9.94 -20.58 -0.08
N ARG A 235 10.96 -21.31 -0.56
CA ARG A 235 11.46 -22.52 0.13
C ARG A 235 11.98 -22.23 1.52
N GLU A 236 12.60 -21.08 1.72
CA GLU A 236 13.19 -20.73 3.00
C GLU A 236 12.13 -20.32 4.00
N ILE A 237 11.10 -19.62 3.52
CA ILE A 237 9.91 -19.29 4.31
C ILE A 237 9.22 -20.58 4.78
N VAL A 238 8.94 -21.51 3.86
CA VAL A 238 8.11 -22.70 4.16
C VAL A 238 8.91 -23.84 4.83
N GLN A 239 10.15 -24.10 4.40
CA GLN A 239 10.91 -25.28 4.87
C GLN A 239 11.95 -24.94 5.93
N MET A 240 12.50 -23.72 5.93
CA MET A 240 13.56 -23.31 6.85
C MET A 240 13.09 -22.32 7.93
N GLY A 241 11.85 -21.84 7.87
CA GLY A 241 11.32 -20.83 8.79
C GLY A 241 11.99 -19.46 8.68
N ASN A 242 12.67 -19.17 7.57
CA ASN A 242 13.34 -17.89 7.35
C ASN A 242 12.34 -16.86 6.81
N THR A 243 11.89 -15.97 7.69
CA THR A 243 10.89 -14.93 7.39
C THR A 243 11.49 -13.69 6.71
N ALA A 244 12.79 -13.69 6.36
CA ALA A 244 13.48 -12.51 5.84
C ALA A 244 12.90 -11.98 4.53
N SER A 245 12.33 -12.86 3.71
CA SER A 245 11.64 -12.49 2.45
C SER A 245 10.12 -12.61 2.53
N ASN A 246 9.57 -12.87 3.73
CA ASN A 246 8.12 -12.88 3.95
C ASN A 246 7.64 -11.47 4.33
N TYR A 247 7.54 -10.61 3.32
CA TYR A 247 7.16 -9.21 3.49
C TYR A 247 5.67 -9.07 3.84
N GLN A 248 5.34 -8.04 4.62
CA GLN A 248 3.96 -7.61 4.79
C GLN A 248 3.47 -6.90 3.53
N LEU A 249 2.27 -7.25 3.08
CA LEU A 249 1.66 -6.70 1.88
C LEU A 249 1.09 -5.31 2.13
N ARG A 250 1.06 -4.51 1.06
CA ARG A 250 0.42 -3.20 1.02
C ARG A 250 -0.66 -3.15 -0.05
N PRO A 251 -1.62 -2.21 0.05
CA PRO A 251 -2.63 -2.03 -0.98
C PRO A 251 -1.99 -1.83 -2.36
N GLY A 252 -2.44 -2.59 -3.36
CA GLY A 252 -1.95 -2.52 -4.74
C GLY A 252 -0.68 -3.33 -5.02
N ASP A 253 -0.09 -4.00 -4.02
CA ASP A 253 1.06 -4.89 -4.22
C ASP A 253 0.70 -6.05 -5.17
N ARG A 254 1.69 -6.48 -5.97
CA ARG A 254 1.53 -7.52 -7.00
C ARG A 254 2.57 -8.61 -6.80
N ILE A 255 2.12 -9.83 -6.56
CA ILE A 255 2.98 -11.02 -6.45
C ILE A 255 2.93 -11.73 -7.78
N PHE A 256 4.09 -11.93 -8.40
CA PHE A 256 4.21 -12.67 -9.65
C PHE A 256 5.04 -13.93 -9.42
N VAL A 257 4.48 -15.07 -9.80
CA VAL A 257 5.12 -16.39 -9.75
C VAL A 257 5.44 -16.83 -11.18
N ALA A 258 6.72 -16.91 -11.53
CA ALA A 258 7.12 -17.34 -12.86
C ALA A 258 6.98 -18.86 -13.03
N SER A 259 6.79 -19.29 -14.28
CA SER A 259 6.87 -20.71 -14.65
C SER A 259 8.31 -21.19 -14.72
N ARG A 260 8.50 -22.49 -14.49
CA ARG A 260 9.78 -23.16 -14.77
C ARG A 260 10.11 -23.05 -16.24
N SER A 261 11.40 -22.88 -16.54
CA SER A 261 11.88 -22.99 -17.91
C SER A 261 11.97 -24.46 -18.31
N CYS A 262 11.95 -24.73 -19.62
CA CYS A 262 12.18 -26.06 -20.19
C CYS A 262 13.46 -26.72 -19.64
N VAL A 263 14.51 -25.91 -19.41
CA VAL A 263 15.79 -26.37 -18.85
C VAL A 263 15.65 -26.70 -17.37
N ASP A 264 14.86 -25.94 -16.60
CA ASP A 264 14.61 -26.24 -15.17
C ASP A 264 13.84 -27.54 -14.99
N GLU A 265 12.90 -27.84 -15.89
CA GLU A 265 12.15 -29.10 -15.88
C GLU A 265 13.05 -30.29 -16.24
N LEU A 266 13.90 -30.15 -17.25
CA LEU A 266 14.90 -31.18 -17.61
C LEU A 266 15.93 -31.38 -16.49
N MET A 267 16.33 -30.32 -15.78
CA MET A 267 17.26 -30.38 -14.67
C MET A 267 16.56 -30.61 -13.31
N PHE A 268 15.63 -31.56 -13.25
CA PHE A 268 14.84 -31.84 -12.05
C PHE A 268 15.68 -32.11 -10.78
N TRP A 269 16.93 -32.59 -10.91
CA TRP A 269 17.86 -32.75 -9.79
C TRP A 269 18.19 -31.43 -9.08
N ARG A 270 18.17 -30.29 -9.80
CA ARG A 270 18.31 -28.95 -9.20
C ARG A 270 17.08 -28.53 -8.40
N ALA A 271 15.93 -29.15 -8.64
CA ALA A 271 14.71 -28.87 -7.89
C ALA A 271 14.83 -29.22 -6.39
N ARG A 272 15.87 -29.92 -5.93
CA ARG A 272 16.11 -30.15 -4.49
C ARG A 272 17.01 -29.10 -3.83
N GLN A 273 17.62 -28.20 -4.60
CA GLN A 273 18.55 -27.20 -4.07
C GLN A 273 17.84 -25.89 -3.70
N GLY A 274 18.32 -25.21 -2.66
CA GLY A 274 17.88 -23.86 -2.34
C GLY A 274 18.31 -22.86 -3.43
N CYS A 275 17.59 -21.76 -3.58
CA CYS A 275 17.88 -20.73 -4.55
C CYS A 275 19.21 -20.05 -4.19
N SER A 276 20.12 -19.85 -5.15
CA SER A 276 21.45 -19.26 -4.92
C SER A 276 21.38 -17.91 -4.19
N ARG A 277 20.39 -17.09 -4.53
CA ARG A 277 20.13 -15.77 -3.90
C ARG A 277 19.84 -15.83 -2.40
N CYS A 278 19.32 -16.94 -1.91
CA CYS A 278 18.70 -17.03 -0.60
C CYS A 278 19.58 -17.79 0.43
N GLN A 279 20.66 -18.46 -0.02
CA GLN A 279 21.51 -19.35 0.78
C GLN A 279 22.24 -18.74 1.99
N ALA A 280 22.21 -17.42 2.19
CA ALA A 280 23.15 -16.73 3.08
C ALA A 280 22.92 -16.95 4.60
N CYS A 281 21.73 -17.35 5.05
CA CYS A 281 21.38 -17.33 6.48
C CYS A 281 20.78 -18.62 7.06
N ASN A 282 20.68 -19.72 6.30
CA ASN A 282 19.99 -20.92 6.76
C ASN A 282 20.97 -21.90 7.42
N ARG A 283 21.19 -21.77 8.74
CA ARG A 283 21.94 -22.75 9.55
C ARG A 283 21.03 -23.32 10.62
N ALA A 284 21.13 -24.63 10.85
CA ALA A 284 20.41 -25.27 11.94
C ALA A 284 20.85 -24.67 13.29
N CYS A 285 19.88 -24.43 14.17
CA CYS A 285 20.18 -24.00 15.53
C CYS A 285 20.86 -25.16 16.28
N PRO A 286 22.06 -24.98 16.86
CA PRO A 286 22.73 -26.03 17.61
C PRO A 286 21.94 -26.44 18.87
N HIS A 287 21.15 -25.52 19.44
CA HIS A 287 20.36 -25.75 20.64
C HIS A 287 18.99 -25.06 20.55
N PRO A 288 17.96 -25.73 19.99
CA PRO A 288 16.65 -25.13 19.78
C PRO A 288 15.93 -24.76 21.09
N GLU A 289 16.21 -25.48 22.18
CA GLU A 289 15.59 -25.27 23.49
C GLU A 289 15.95 -23.93 24.13
N MET A 290 17.08 -23.33 23.73
CA MET A 290 17.57 -22.06 24.29
C MET A 290 17.13 -20.83 23.49
N MET A 291 16.30 -21.01 22.45
CA MET A 291 15.86 -19.90 21.61
C MET A 291 14.69 -19.17 22.28
N PRO A 292 14.85 -17.88 22.65
CA PRO A 292 13.74 -17.11 23.21
C PRO A 292 12.66 -16.91 22.15
N ALA A 293 11.39 -17.07 22.54
CA ALA A 293 10.28 -16.65 21.71
C ALA A 293 10.36 -15.12 21.53
N ILE A 294 10.47 -14.65 20.29
CA ILE A 294 10.37 -13.22 20.00
C ILE A 294 8.90 -12.84 20.24
N GLY A 295 8.65 -12.09 21.30
CA GLY A 295 7.33 -11.50 21.55
C GLY A 295 6.96 -10.55 20.42
N MET A 296 5.69 -10.54 20.02
CA MET A 296 5.18 -9.58 19.05
C MET A 296 5.50 -8.15 19.55
N ALA A 297 6.07 -7.31 18.67
CA ALA A 297 6.37 -5.93 19.03
C ALA A 297 5.08 -5.23 19.49
N PRO A 298 5.10 -4.52 20.63
CA PRO A 298 3.92 -3.81 21.10
C PRO A 298 3.54 -2.72 20.08
N VAL A 299 2.24 -2.58 19.81
CA VAL A 299 1.72 -1.46 19.02
C VAL A 299 2.00 -0.19 19.82
N ALA A 300 2.88 0.68 19.30
CA ALA A 300 3.39 1.84 20.04
C ALA A 300 2.33 2.92 20.28
N ASP A 301 1.26 2.95 19.47
CA ASP A 301 0.18 3.95 19.57
C ASP A 301 -1.16 3.23 19.75
N THR A 302 -1.55 3.01 21.01
CA THR A 302 -2.84 2.40 21.37
C THR A 302 -3.93 3.42 21.69
N MET A 303 -3.61 4.71 21.70
CA MET A 303 -4.56 5.78 21.99
C MET A 303 -4.68 6.74 20.80
N ILE A 304 -5.73 6.55 20.01
CA ILE A 304 -6.35 7.64 19.25
C ILE A 304 -7.23 8.37 20.27
N SER A 305 -6.94 9.64 20.54
CA SER A 305 -7.73 10.43 21.48
C SER A 305 -9.21 10.39 21.08
N PRO A 306 -10.13 9.94 21.95
CA PRO A 306 -11.56 10.00 21.66
C PRO A 306 -11.96 11.48 21.58
N GLY A 307 -12.40 11.94 20.41
CA GLY A 307 -13.10 13.22 20.29
C GLY A 307 -12.39 14.37 19.56
N SER A 308 -11.71 14.14 18.43
CA SER A 308 -11.33 15.27 17.56
C SER A 308 -12.50 15.91 16.79
N THR A 309 -13.70 15.32 16.77
CA THR A 309 -14.85 15.95 16.06
C THR A 309 -16.25 15.81 16.68
N GLY A 310 -16.49 14.97 17.70
CA GLY A 310 -17.88 14.67 18.11
C GLY A 310 -18.47 15.41 19.32
N TRP A 311 -17.66 15.87 20.29
CA TRP A 311 -18.21 16.41 21.56
C TRP A 311 -17.61 17.75 22.01
N LEU A 312 -16.43 18.15 21.51
CA LEU A 312 -15.71 19.33 22.00
C LEU A 312 -15.92 20.61 21.17
N LYS A 313 -16.75 20.58 20.13
CA LYS A 313 -17.02 21.76 19.29
C LYS A 313 -18.07 22.72 19.86
N LEU A 314 -18.70 22.38 20.99
CA LEU A 314 -19.77 23.18 21.59
C LEU A 314 -19.32 24.24 22.61
N SER A 315 -18.04 24.30 23.00
CA SER A 315 -17.60 25.31 23.97
C SER A 315 -16.98 26.57 23.37
N ASP A 316 -16.40 26.53 22.16
CA ASP A 316 -15.64 27.67 21.63
C ASP A 316 -15.78 27.82 20.11
N SER A 317 -16.86 28.46 19.63
CA SER A 317 -16.87 29.14 18.32
C SER A 317 -18.07 30.10 18.19
N PRO A 318 -17.91 31.41 18.43
CA PRO A 318 -18.79 32.40 17.83
C PRO A 318 -18.43 32.51 16.34
N ALA A 319 -19.30 32.01 15.47
CA ALA A 319 -19.19 32.21 14.04
C ALA A 319 -19.28 33.72 13.72
N SER A 320 -18.13 34.33 13.41
CA SER A 320 -18.06 35.63 12.73
C SER A 320 -17.91 35.40 11.22
N PRO A 321 -18.75 36.01 10.37
CA PRO A 321 -18.81 35.74 8.93
C PRO A 321 -17.65 36.32 8.09
N ASP A 322 -16.51 36.69 8.69
CA ASP A 322 -15.40 37.33 7.96
C ASP A 322 -14.21 36.39 7.62
N ALA A 323 -14.30 35.08 7.88
CA ALA A 323 -13.21 34.13 7.59
C ALA A 323 -13.19 33.60 6.13
N MET A 324 -13.74 34.35 5.17
CA MET A 324 -13.65 34.05 3.73
C MET A 324 -12.89 35.13 2.94
N LEU A 325 -11.84 35.71 3.51
CA LEU A 325 -10.90 36.53 2.75
C LEU A 325 -9.46 36.12 3.09
N GLU A 326 -8.83 35.44 2.13
CA GLU A 326 -7.38 35.30 2.05
C GLU A 326 -6.72 36.68 2.10
N ARG A 327 -5.70 36.82 2.95
CA ARG A 327 -4.72 37.90 2.82
C ARG A 327 -3.34 37.34 3.15
N ASP A 328 -2.49 37.35 2.12
CA ASP A 328 -1.07 37.07 2.19
C ASP A 328 -0.35 37.86 3.30
N SER A 329 0.46 37.17 4.11
CA SER A 329 1.88 37.47 4.41
C SER A 329 2.37 36.76 5.70
N PRO A 330 3.68 36.48 5.83
CA PRO A 330 4.20 35.47 6.76
C PRO A 330 4.71 36.08 8.07
N GLU A 331 4.32 35.49 9.21
CA GLU A 331 4.99 35.74 10.49
C GLU A 331 5.31 34.41 11.21
N THR A 332 6.59 34.26 11.51
CA THR A 332 7.23 33.21 12.32
C THR A 332 6.75 33.24 13.77
N PRO A 333 6.57 32.10 14.46
CA PRO A 333 6.31 32.10 15.89
C PRO A 333 7.63 32.06 16.69
N SER A 334 7.83 33.10 17.49
CA SER A 334 8.74 33.14 18.64
C SER A 334 8.12 32.40 19.82
N ASN A 335 8.79 31.35 20.32
CA ASN A 335 8.47 30.73 21.62
C ASN A 335 9.48 31.22 22.66
N SER A 336 8.98 31.80 23.75
CA SER A 336 9.73 32.11 24.98
C SER A 336 9.32 31.14 26.09
N ASP A 337 10.25 30.23 26.41
CA ASP A 337 10.78 29.87 27.72
C ASP A 337 9.90 29.84 28.97
N SER A 338 10.03 28.73 29.73
CA SER A 338 10.56 28.71 31.11
C SER A 338 10.77 27.24 31.54
N LEU A 339 12.02 26.73 31.64
CA LEU A 339 12.91 26.75 32.83
C LEU A 339 12.54 25.65 33.86
N ALA A 340 13.40 24.76 34.37
CA ALA A 340 14.88 24.61 34.40
C ALA A 340 15.22 23.26 35.14
N PRO A 341 16.42 23.01 35.72
CA PRO A 341 17.79 22.98 35.19
C PRO A 341 18.61 21.71 35.60
N SER A 342 19.82 21.61 35.03
CA SER A 342 21.11 21.10 35.58
C SER A 342 21.82 20.15 34.58
N SER A 343 23.11 20.23 34.28
CA SER A 343 24.21 21.15 34.62
C SER A 343 25.47 20.68 33.87
N GLN A 344 26.31 21.64 33.43
CA GLN A 344 27.77 21.54 33.15
C GLN A 344 28.22 20.70 31.93
N ASP A 345 29.20 21.07 31.09
CA ASP A 345 30.06 22.25 30.99
C ASP A 345 30.75 22.27 29.60
N GLN A 346 30.90 23.49 29.08
CA GLN A 346 31.95 24.08 28.23
C GLN A 346 32.52 23.39 26.98
N GLY A 347 32.47 24.14 25.86
CA GLY A 347 33.35 23.96 24.70
C GLY A 347 32.90 24.71 23.44
N THR A 348 33.11 26.02 23.39
CA THR A 348 32.78 26.93 22.28
C THR A 348 33.63 26.70 21.03
N LEU A 349 32.97 26.46 19.88
CA LEU A 349 33.58 26.43 18.54
C LEU A 349 33.45 27.83 17.91
N GLY A 350 34.35 28.71 18.33
CA GLY A 350 34.54 30.05 17.80
C GLY A 350 36.00 30.26 17.48
N ASP A 351 36.53 29.45 16.58
CA ASP A 351 37.83 29.64 15.96
C ASP A 351 37.74 29.12 14.53
N PHE A 352 38.41 29.81 13.61
CA PHE A 352 38.56 29.52 12.18
C PHE A 352 37.50 30.09 11.22
N LEU A 353 37.41 31.42 11.19
CA LEU A 353 37.44 32.14 9.92
C LEU A 353 38.54 33.20 9.97
N SER A 354 39.62 33.01 9.21
CA SER A 354 40.27 34.06 8.41
C SER A 354 41.40 33.50 7.51
N PRO A 355 41.62 34.10 6.33
CA PRO A 355 42.42 33.56 5.21
C PRO A 355 43.85 34.14 5.15
N THR A 356 44.75 33.60 4.30
CA THR A 356 45.79 34.34 3.51
C THR A 356 46.61 33.38 2.60
N GLU A 357 46.74 33.75 1.30
CA GLU A 357 47.78 33.43 0.28
C GLU A 357 47.99 31.97 -0.22
N ALA A 358 48.23 31.64 -1.50
CA ALA A 358 48.51 32.40 -2.73
C ALA A 358 48.20 31.54 -4.01
N LEU A 359 47.96 32.24 -5.12
CA LEU A 359 47.90 31.79 -6.54
C LEU A 359 49.25 31.21 -7.05
N PRO A 360 49.40 30.58 -8.26
CA PRO A 360 48.62 30.75 -9.51
C PRO A 360 48.35 29.40 -10.25
N ALA A 361 47.83 29.24 -11.48
CA ALA A 361 47.58 30.05 -12.68
C ALA A 361 46.60 29.28 -13.61
N SER A 362 45.98 30.04 -14.54
CA SER A 362 45.36 29.64 -15.82
C SER A 362 44.01 28.91 -15.77
N GLY A 363 42.98 29.30 -16.52
CA GLY A 363 42.81 30.37 -17.50
C GLY A 363 41.46 30.20 -18.22
N ALA A 364 40.88 31.34 -18.64
CA ALA A 364 39.74 31.52 -19.57
C ALA A 364 38.38 30.90 -19.13
N ALA A 365 37.39 31.67 -18.67
CA ALA A 365 36.62 32.75 -19.32
C ALA A 365 35.91 32.31 -20.63
N SER A 366 34.62 32.01 -20.54
CA SER A 366 33.56 32.75 -21.26
C SER A 366 32.17 32.15 -20.98
N ASP A 367 31.27 33.00 -20.51
CA ASP A 367 29.81 32.83 -20.55
C ASP A 367 29.32 32.86 -22.01
N VAL A 368 28.41 31.97 -22.39
CA VAL A 368 27.51 32.14 -23.55
C VAL A 368 26.17 31.45 -23.27
N ASP A 369 25.22 32.28 -22.85
CA ASP A 369 23.86 32.46 -23.35
C ASP A 369 23.23 31.35 -24.20
N GLY A 370 22.02 30.95 -23.79
CA GLY A 370 21.23 29.94 -24.47
C GLY A 370 20.58 30.42 -25.77
N GLU A 371 20.40 29.47 -26.69
CA GLU A 371 19.31 29.45 -27.65
C GLU A 371 18.81 28.01 -27.81
N LEU A 372 17.48 27.88 -27.92
CA LEU A 372 16.74 26.64 -28.15
C LEU A 372 16.56 26.47 -29.67
N GLU A 373 17.15 25.44 -30.27
CA GLU A 373 16.86 25.04 -31.65
C GLU A 373 15.86 23.87 -31.65
N PHE A 374 14.71 24.10 -32.31
CA PHE A 374 13.72 23.07 -32.65
C PHE A 374 13.89 22.70 -34.13
N GLU A 375 14.12 21.41 -34.43
CA GLU A 375 14.10 20.89 -35.80
C GLU A 375 12.65 20.79 -36.33
N PRO A 376 12.36 21.25 -37.56
CA PRO A 376 11.05 21.05 -38.17
C PRO A 376 10.95 19.73 -38.94
N LEU A 377 9.80 19.08 -38.76
CA LEU A 377 9.25 17.99 -39.56
C LEU A 377 9.34 18.26 -41.06
N GLY A 378 9.88 17.29 -41.81
CA GLY A 378 9.79 17.21 -43.26
C GLY A 378 9.46 15.77 -43.71
N THR A 379 8.21 15.55 -44.06
CA THR A 379 7.72 14.53 -45.01
C THR A 379 7.44 15.24 -46.34
N PRO A 380 7.25 14.57 -47.51
CA PRO A 380 6.87 13.18 -47.79
C PRO A 380 8.00 12.20 -48.10
#